data_AF-A0A381EK12-F1
#
_entry.id   AF-A0A381EK12-F1
#
_cell.length_a   1.000
_cell.length_b   1.000
_cell.length_c   1.000
_cell.angle_alpha   90.00
_cell.angle_beta   90.00
_cell.angle_gamma   90.00
#
_symmetry.space_group_name_H-M   'P 1'
#
loop_
_entity.id
_entity.type
_entity.pdbx_description
1 polymer ?
#
loop_
_entity_poly.entity_id
_entity_poly.type
_entity_poly.pdbx_seq_one_letter_code
_entity_poly.pdbx_strand_id
1 'polypeptide(L)' 'MTYKLFIKVINEKTGREKMIDTKAYSLLDIQKIIDVYKAGGWKLKAFSFKNFNTKESEI' A
#
# COMPACT_ATOMS: atom_id res chain seq x y z
N MET A 1 3.61 8.34 -17.73
CA MET A 1 2.88 8.47 -16.44
C MET A 1 3.00 7.16 -15.70
N THR A 2 3.56 7.14 -14.48
CA THR A 2 3.69 5.91 -13.69
C THR A 2 2.91 6.08 -12.39
N TYR A 3 1.75 5.45 -12.32
CA TYR A 3 0.97 5.37 -11.08
C TYR A 3 1.64 4.37 -10.14
N LYS A 4 1.85 4.75 -8.89
CA LYS A 4 2.31 3.82 -7.85
C LYS A 4 1.13 3.44 -6.97
N LEU A 5 0.84 2.14 -6.92
CA LEU A 5 -0.14 1.59 -6.01
C LEU A 5 0.49 1.42 -4.62
N PHE A 6 -0.19 1.94 -3.61
CA PHE A 6 0.14 1.76 -2.21
C PHE A 6 -1.01 1.04 -1.52
N ILE A 7 -0.68 0.09 -0.66
CA ILE A 7 -1.64 -0.61 0.17
C ILE A 7 -1.50 -0.12 1.59
N LYS A 8 -2.59 0.43 2.14
CA LYS A 8 -2.64 0.82 3.55
C LYS A 8 -3.32 -0.29 4.35
N VAL A 9 -2.61 -0.82 5.34
CA VAL A 9 -3.12 -1.82 6.30
C VAL A 9 -3.13 -1.24 7.71
N ILE A 10 -4.09 -1.67 8.53
CA ILE A 10 -4.21 -1.31 9.94
C ILE A 10 -4.36 -2.57 10.78
N ASN A 11 -3.63 -2.66 11.88
CA ASN A 11 -3.87 -3.69 12.88
C ASN A 11 -4.95 -3.19 13.83
N GLU A 12 -6.12 -3.81 13.83
CA GLU A 12 -7.25 -3.37 14.66
C GLU A 12 -6.99 -3.60 16.17
N LYS A 13 -6.12 -4.55 16.54
CA LYS A 13 -5.79 -4.83 17.96
C LYS A 13 -4.84 -3.79 18.55
N THR A 14 -3.90 -3.29 17.77
CA THR A 14 -2.88 -2.35 18.25
C THR A 14 -3.06 -0.93 17.73
N GLY A 15 -4.03 -0.70 16.83
CA GLY A 15 -4.24 0.57 16.13
C GLY A 15 -3.10 0.98 15.18
N ARG A 16 -2.13 0.08 14.91
CA ARG A 16 -0.94 0.42 14.12
C ARG A 16 -1.28 0.45 12.64
N GLU A 17 -0.86 1.48 11.94
CA GLU A 17 -1.01 1.58 10.48
C GLU A 17 0.33 1.34 9.77
N LYS A 18 0.27 0.69 8.61
CA LYS A 18 1.41 0.54 7.70
C LYS A 18 0.98 0.82 6.27
N MET A 19 1.89 1.43 5.52
CA MET A 19 1.76 1.66 4.08
C MET A 19 2.80 0.82 3.36
N ILE A 20 2.36 0.03 2.38
CA ILE A 20 3.18 -0.90 1.63
C ILE A 20 3.27 -0.36 0.20
N ASP A 21 4.48 -0.06 -0.25
CA ASP A 21 4.75 0.28 -1.66
C ASP A 21 4.70 -1.00 -2.48
N THR A 22 3.84 -1.02 -3.51
CA THR A 22 3.66 -2.19 -4.36
C THR A 22 4.42 -2.15 -5.69
N LYS A 23 5.26 -1.12 -5.93
CA LYS A 23 5.91 -0.87 -7.22
C LYS A 23 6.71 -2.06 -7.78
N ALA A 24 7.35 -2.85 -6.91
CA ALA A 24 8.20 -3.96 -7.32
C ALA A 24 7.49 -5.32 -7.36
N TYR A 25 6.21 -5.37 -7.00
CA TYR A 25 5.48 -6.63 -6.83
C TYR A 25 4.50 -6.85 -7.99
N SER A 26 4.40 -8.08 -8.46
CA SER A 26 3.33 -8.46 -9.39
C SER A 26 1.97 -8.46 -8.68
N LEU A 27 0.87 -8.49 -9.43
CA LEU A 27 -0.48 -8.61 -8.85
C LEU A 27 -0.63 -9.87 -7.97
N LEU A 28 0.03 -10.98 -8.35
CA LEU A 28 0.03 -12.21 -7.55
C LEU A 28 0.80 -12.04 -6.24
N ASP A 29 1.92 -11.33 -6.26
CA ASP A 29 2.69 -11.05 -5.04
C ASP A 29 1.94 -10.09 -4.12
N ILE A 30 1.26 -9.10 -4.69
CA ILE A 30 0.38 -8.20 -3.94
C ILE A 30 -0.72 -8.98 -3.23
N GLN A 31 -1.36 -9.93 -3.91
CA GLN A 31 -2.37 -10.80 -3.30
C GLN A 31 -1.79 -11.59 -2.13
N LYS A 32 -0.62 -12.22 -2.30
CA LYS A 32 0.07 -12.94 -1.22
C LYS A 32 0.40 -12.05 -0.03
N ILE A 33 0.89 -10.83 -0.28
CA ILE A 33 1.19 -9.85 0.77
C ILE A 33 -0.09 -9.54 1.57
N ILE A 34 -1.20 -9.27 0.88
CA ILE A 34 -2.49 -9.01 1.52
C ILE A 34 -2.90 -10.19 2.42
N ASP A 35 -2.76 -11.42 1.94
CA ASP A 35 -3.15 -12.61 2.69
C ASP A 35 -2.28 -12.83 3.93
N VAL A 36 -0.97 -12.56 3.85
CA VAL A 36 -0.06 -12.57 5.02
C VAL A 36 -0.49 -11.55 6.07
N TYR A 37 -0.81 -10.32 5.65
CA TYR A 37 -1.26 -9.28 6.57
C TYR A 37 -2.61 -9.64 7.22
N LYS A 38 -3.56 -10.19 6.45
CA LYS A 38 -4.83 -10.69 6.99
C LYS A 38 -4.63 -11.80 8.02
N ALA A 39 -3.76 -12.78 7.74
CA ALA A 39 -3.42 -13.85 8.67
C ALA A 39 -2.79 -13.31 9.97
N GLY A 40 -2.02 -12.22 9.87
CA GLY A 40 -1.46 -11.49 11.01
C GLY A 40 -2.46 -10.59 11.77
N GLY A 41 -3.75 -10.62 11.44
CA GLY A 41 -4.79 -9.80 12.07
C GLY A 41 -4.78 -8.33 11.62
N TRP A 42 -4.22 -8.03 10.45
CA TRP A 42 -4.28 -6.71 9.84
C TRP A 42 -5.43 -6.64 8.84
N LYS A 43 -6.08 -5.48 8.79
CA LYS A 43 -7.18 -5.18 7.89
C LYS A 43 -6.71 -4.20 6.82
N LEU A 44 -7.16 -4.44 5.59
CA LEU A 44 -6.99 -3.52 4.48
C LEU A 44 -7.86 -2.29 4.70
N LYS A 45 -7.24 -1.10 4.75
CA LYS A 45 -7.93 0.16 5.00
C LYS A 45 -8.21 0.92 3.70
N ALA A 46 -7.25 0.96 2.78
CA ALA A 46 -7.41 1.62 1.49
C ALA A 46 -6.35 1.15 0.48
N PHE A 47 -6.73 1.21 -0.79
CA PHE A 47 -5.80 1.26 -1.92
C PHE A 47 -5.60 2.73 -2.30
N SER A 48 -4.36 3.20 -2.30
CA SER A 48 -4.05 4.58 -2.70
C SER A 48 -3.16 4.56 -3.93
N PHE A 49 -3.63 5.14 -5.02
CA PHE A 49 -2.79 5.44 -6.18
C PHE A 49 -2.21 6.83 -5.97
N LYS A 50 -0.94 6.93 -5.57
CA LYS A 50 -0.25 8.22 -5.53
C LYS A 50 0.35 8.48 -6.91
N ASN A 51 -0.07 9.58 -7.52
CA ASN A 51 0.53 10.07 -8.75
C ASN A 51 1.86 10.75 -8.40
N PHE A 52 2.98 10.13 -8.76
CA PHE A 52 4.29 10.78 -8.66
C PHE A 52 4.53 11.55 -9.95
N ASN A 53 3.87 12.70 -10.10
CA ASN A 53 4.41 13.72 -10.97
C ASN A 53 5.57 14.36 -10.21
N THR A 54 6.81 14.02 -10.58
CA THR A 54 7.99 14.83 -10.28
C THR A 54 7.87 16.15 -11.04
N LYS A 55 7.06 17.05 -10.49
CA LYS A 55 7.13 18.50 -10.55
C LYS A 55 6.43 19.01 -9.30
N GLU A 56 7.05 18.76 -8.14
CA GLU A 56 6.92 19.75 -7.08
C GLU A 56 7.62 21.00 -7.61
N SER A 57 6.86 22.07 -7.66
CA SER A 57 7.20 23.36 -8.21
C SER A 57 8.57 23.85 -7.74
N GLU A 58 9.45 24.15 -8.70
CA GLU A 58 10.09 25.46 -8.65
C GLU A 58 9.01 26.49 -9.06
N ILE A 59 9.04 27.63 -8.35
CA ILE A 59 8.17 28.82 -8.40
C ILE A 59 7.03 28.81 -7.38
#